data_AF-A0A8R1IZC6-F1
#
_entry.id   AF-A0A8R1IZC6-F1
#
_cell.length_a   1.000
_cell.length_b   1.000
_cell.length_c   1.000
_cell.angle_alpha   90.00
_cell.angle_beta   90.00
_cell.angle_gamma   90.00
#
_symmetry.space_group_name_H-M   'P 1'
#
loop_
_entity.id
_entity.type
_entity.pdbx_description
1 polymer ?
#
loop_
_entity_poly.entity_id
_entity_poly.type
_entity_poly.pdbx_seq_one_letter_code
_entity_poly.pdbx_strand_id
1 'polypeptide(L)'
;MSRHDIREYLTKIYDLPVRDVRTEVQMGDIIWNSKLDYQYRKAMWKDEDKKFAYVFMSKGFTFSFPKMFEALEEDIELVKAMKQQEELKDKLNERFANRNRRVGNFLGS
;
A
#
# COMPACT_ATOMS: atom_id res chain seq x y z
N MET A 1 -18.18 8.57 17.21
CA MET A 1 -18.43 7.21 17.69
C MET A 1 -17.54 6.88 18.86
N SER A 2 -18.17 6.53 19.98
CA SER A 2 -17.58 5.97 21.18
C SER A 2 -17.43 4.44 21.05
N ARG A 3 -16.72 3.82 22.00
CA ARG A 3 -16.62 2.35 22.08
C ARG A 3 -17.98 1.67 22.26
N HIS A 4 -18.89 2.30 23.01
CA HIS A 4 -20.24 1.77 23.23
C HIS A 4 -21.07 1.85 21.95
N ASP A 5 -21.02 2.98 21.25
CA ASP A 5 -21.75 3.18 19.99
C ASP A 5 -21.35 2.12 18.96
N ILE A 6 -20.05 1.84 18.82
CA ILE A 6 -19.53 0.84 17.86
C ILE A 6 -20.04 -0.57 18.23
N ARG A 7 -19.97 -0.94 19.51
CA ARG A 7 -20.46 -2.23 19.97
C ARG A 7 -21.95 -2.38 19.70
N GLU A 8 -22.73 -1.36 20.05
CA GLU A 8 -24.18 -1.36 19.88
C GLU A 8 -24.58 -1.38 18.41
N TYR A 9 -23.89 -0.62 17.57
CA TYR A 9 -24.07 -0.59 16.12
C TYR A 9 -23.83 -1.97 15.50
N LEU A 10 -22.72 -2.63 15.82
CA LEU A 10 -22.40 -3.97 15.31
C LEU A 10 -23.32 -5.06 15.85
N THR A 11 -23.78 -4.93 17.10
CA THR A 11 -24.67 -5.93 17.72
C THR A 11 -26.11 -5.78 17.24
N LYS A 12 -26.62 -4.55 17.07
CA LYS A 12 -28.05 -4.32 16.74
C LYS A 12 -28.35 -4.34 15.24
N ILE A 13 -27.42 -3.91 14.40
CA ILE A 13 -27.66 -3.80 12.95
C ILE A 13 -27.11 -5.02 12.20
N TYR A 14 -25.99 -5.57 12.66
CA TYR A 14 -25.32 -6.70 12.01
C TYR A 14 -25.42 -8.01 12.81
N ASP A 15 -26.07 -8.01 13.97
CA ASP A 15 -26.23 -9.19 14.84
C ASP A 15 -24.91 -9.92 15.17
N LEU A 16 -23.80 -9.16 15.25
CA LEU A 16 -22.47 -9.73 15.47
C LEU A 16 -22.17 -9.91 16.97
N PRO A 17 -21.57 -11.05 17.38
CA PRO A 17 -21.25 -11.32 18.77
C PRO A 17 -19.95 -10.63 19.20
N VAL A 18 -20.02 -9.31 19.42
CA VAL A 18 -18.88 -8.48 19.85
C VAL A 18 -18.60 -8.64 21.34
N ARG A 19 -17.35 -8.94 21.69
CA ARG A 19 -16.86 -9.09 23.07
C ARG A 19 -16.30 -7.79 23.63
N ASP A 20 -15.37 -7.16 22.92
CA ASP A 20 -14.67 -5.95 23.35
C ASP A 20 -14.30 -5.08 22.13
N VAL A 21 -14.18 -3.77 22.34
CA VAL A 21 -13.80 -2.80 21.31
C VAL A 21 -12.73 -1.86 21.85
N ARG A 22 -11.61 -1.76 21.14
CA ARG A 22 -10.55 -0.79 21.42
C ARG A 22 -10.50 0.22 20.29
N THR A 23 -10.38 1.50 20.64
CA THR A 23 -10.33 2.59 19.65
C THR A 23 -9.03 3.35 19.78
N GLU A 24 -8.48 3.72 18.64
CA GLU A 24 -7.25 4.51 18.52
C GLU A 24 -7.53 5.69 17.58
N VAL A 25 -6.99 6.86 17.91
CA VAL A 25 -7.06 8.03 17.02
C VAL A 25 -5.66 8.23 16.45
N GLN A 26 -5.53 8.05 15.15
CA GLN A 26 -4.29 8.25 14.42
C GLN A 26 -4.35 9.60 13.71
N MET A 27 -3.33 10.41 13.94
CA MET A 27 -3.18 11.69 13.26
C MET A 27 -2.89 11.46 11.78
N GLY A 28 -3.52 12.24 10.91
CA GLY A 28 -3.24 12.23 9.49
C GLY A 28 -1.85 12.78 9.19
N ASP A 29 -1.26 12.32 8.09
CA ASP A 29 0.07 12.75 7.67
C ASP A 29 0.08 14.23 7.32
N ILE A 30 1.14 14.93 7.71
CA ILE A 30 1.36 16.34 7.37
C ILE A 30 2.45 16.42 6.31
N ILE A 31 2.06 16.87 5.12
CA ILE A 31 2.93 17.05 3.97
C ILE A 31 3.16 18.55 3.77
N TRP A 32 4.41 18.98 3.88
CA TRP A 32 4.79 20.40 3.79
C TRP A 32 5.23 20.84 2.39
N ASN A 33 5.31 19.91 1.42
CA ASN A 33 5.77 20.18 0.05
C ASN A 33 5.06 19.24 -0.95
N SER A 34 3.75 19.43 -1.15
CA SER A 34 3.04 18.69 -2.19
C SER A 34 3.52 19.12 -3.58
N LYS A 35 3.66 18.18 -4.53
CA LYS A 35 3.96 18.48 -5.95
C LYS A 35 2.93 19.42 -6.59
N LEU A 36 1.75 19.56 -5.98
CA LEU A 36 0.72 20.52 -6.39
C LEU A 36 1.06 21.98 -6.08
N ASP A 37 2.09 22.25 -5.25
CA ASP A 37 2.53 23.60 -4.91
C ASP A 37 3.35 24.22 -6.04
N TYR A 38 2.67 24.72 -7.08
CA TYR A 38 3.31 25.36 -8.23
C TYR A 38 4.18 26.58 -7.86
N GLN A 39 3.95 27.20 -6.69
CA GLN A 39 4.59 28.45 -6.28
C GLN A 39 5.57 28.28 -5.11
N TYR A 40 5.89 27.04 -4.68
CA TYR A 40 6.76 26.76 -3.53
C TYR A 40 6.38 27.58 -2.28
N ARG A 41 5.08 27.75 -2.06
CA ARG A 41 4.54 28.55 -0.95
C ARG A 41 4.60 27.82 0.39
N LYS A 42 5.13 26.59 0.43
CA LYS A 42 5.26 25.76 1.65
C LYS A 42 3.90 25.57 2.33
N ALA A 43 2.83 25.41 1.54
CA ALA A 43 1.53 25.20 2.15
C ALA A 43 1.52 23.86 2.89
N MET A 44 0.82 23.82 4.02
CA MET A 44 0.66 22.60 4.82
C MET A 44 -0.54 21.84 4.32
N TRP A 45 -0.35 20.65 3.76
CA TRP A 45 -1.43 19.70 3.53
C TRP A 45 -1.46 18.73 4.69
N LYS A 46 -2.60 18.64 5.36
CA LYS A 46 -2.83 17.67 6.43
C LYS A 46 -3.96 16.75 6.01
N ASP A 47 -3.68 15.46 6.03
CA ASP A 47 -4.72 14.45 5.86
C ASP A 47 -5.66 14.42 7.06
N GLU A 48 -6.90 13.99 6.84
CA GLU A 48 -7.87 13.88 7.92
C GLU A 48 -7.41 12.84 8.97
N ASP A 49 -7.57 13.21 10.25
CA ASP A 49 -7.26 12.30 11.36
C ASP A 49 -8.24 11.12 11.34
N LYS A 50 -7.71 9.90 11.39
CA LYS A 50 -8.49 8.66 11.28
C LYS A 50 -8.70 8.04 12.65
N LYS A 51 -9.90 7.50 12.89
CA LYS A 51 -10.20 6.73 14.10
C LYS A 51 -10.32 5.26 13.75
N PHE A 52 -9.42 4.45 14.27
CA PHE A 52 -9.41 3.00 14.11
C PHE A 52 -10.14 2.33 15.28
N ALA A 53 -10.83 1.23 14.97
CA ALA A 53 -11.51 0.40 15.97
C ALA A 53 -11.11 -1.07 15.79
N TYR A 54 -10.47 -1.62 16.81
CA TYR A 54 -10.13 -3.03 16.90
C TYR A 54 -11.24 -3.76 17.66
N VAL A 55 -11.97 -4.61 16.96
CA VAL A 55 -13.15 -5.32 17.49
C VAL A 55 -12.76 -6.76 17.78
N PHE A 56 -12.95 -7.18 19.02
CA PHE A 56 -12.74 -8.55 19.46
C PHE A 56 -14.08 -9.29 19.50
N MET A 57 -14.16 -10.41 18.79
CA MET A 57 -15.35 -11.23 18.74
C MET A 57 -15.39 -12.25 19.90
N SER A 58 -16.57 -12.83 20.09
CA SER A 58 -16.79 -13.90 21.08
C SER A 58 -16.05 -15.18 20.72
N LYS A 59 -15.81 -16.05 21.72
CA LYS A 59 -15.10 -17.32 21.50
C LYS A 59 -15.86 -18.17 20.48
N GLY A 60 -15.14 -18.75 19.52
CA GLY A 60 -15.71 -19.58 18.45
C GLY A 60 -16.03 -18.83 17.15
N PHE A 61 -15.84 -17.51 17.10
CA PHE A 61 -15.98 -16.73 15.88
C PHE A 61 -14.61 -16.47 15.24
N THR A 62 -14.43 -16.93 14.00
CA THR A 62 -13.22 -16.67 13.20
C THR A 62 -13.56 -15.74 12.04
N PHE A 63 -12.83 -14.64 11.92
CA PHE A 63 -12.95 -13.71 10.82
C PHE A 63 -11.66 -13.74 10.00
N SER A 64 -11.79 -13.98 8.70
CA SER A 64 -10.73 -13.78 7.72
C SER A 64 -11.19 -12.74 6.72
N PHE A 65 -10.36 -11.72 6.47
CA PHE A 65 -10.68 -10.73 5.45
C PHE A 65 -10.79 -11.42 4.08
N PRO A 66 -11.94 -11.35 3.40
CA PRO A 66 -12.11 -12.01 2.12
C PRO A 66 -11.25 -11.33 1.06
N LYS A 67 -10.90 -12.08 0.01
CA LYS A 67 -10.26 -11.50 -1.17
C LYS A 67 -11.32 -10.67 -1.93
N MET A 68 -11.36 -9.37 -1.66
CA MET A 68 -12.36 -8.44 -2.21
C MET A 68 -12.12 -8.11 -3.68
N PHE A 69 -10.86 -8.15 -4.11
CA PHE A 69 -10.46 -7.82 -5.48
C PHE A 69 -9.82 -9.05 -6.12
N GLU A 70 -10.31 -9.42 -7.30
CA GLU A 70 -9.54 -10.26 -8.21
C GLU A 70 -8.24 -9.52 -8.54
N ALA A 71 -7.15 -10.23 -8.84
CA ALA A 71 -5.94 -9.55 -9.27
C ALA A 71 -6.32 -8.80 -10.56
N LEU A 72 -6.34 -7.47 -10.49
CA LEU A 72 -6.70 -6.66 -11.64
C LEU A 72 -5.68 -6.98 -12.74
N GLU A 73 -6.09 -7.00 -14.00
CA GLU A 73 -5.15 -7.18 -15.12
C GLU A 73 -3.99 -6.17 -15.01
N GLU A 74 -4.26 -4.98 -14.47
CA GLU A 74 -3.28 -3.96 -14.11
C GLU A 74 -2.19 -4.45 -13.14
N ASP A 75 -2.52 -5.26 -12.12
CA ASP A 75 -1.53 -5.81 -11.19
C ASP A 75 -0.59 -6.80 -11.90
N ILE A 76 -1.14 -7.58 -12.85
CA ILE A 76 -0.36 -8.53 -13.66
C ILE A 76 0.53 -7.76 -14.65
N GLU A 77 0.01 -6.70 -15.26
CA GLU A 77 0.76 -5.82 -16.16
C GLU A 77 1.85 -5.04 -15.43
N LEU A 78 1.59 -4.55 -14.21
CA LEU A 78 2.59 -3.91 -13.36
C LEU A 78 3.74 -4.88 -13.03
N VAL A 79 3.42 -6.12 -12.66
CA VAL A 79 4.44 -7.15 -12.40
C VAL A 79 5.26 -7.47 -13.66
N LYS A 80 4.63 -7.52 -14.84
CA LYS A 80 5.34 -7.70 -16.12
C LYS A 80 6.23 -6.50 -16.44
N ALA A 81 5.74 -5.27 -16.25
CA ALA A 81 6.49 -4.05 -16.49
C ALA A 81 7.70 -3.93 -15.54
N MET A 82 7.54 -4.31 -14.26
CA MET A 82 8.63 -4.36 -13.29
C MET A 82 9.71 -5.36 -13.69
N LYS A 83 9.33 -6.58 -14.12
CA LYS A 83 10.27 -7.58 -14.63
C LYS A 83 11.03 -7.09 -15.88
N GLN A 84 10.32 -6.47 -16.82
CA GLN A 84 10.96 -5.89 -18.01
C GLN A 84 11.96 -4.79 -17.63
N GLN A 85 11.62 -3.95 -16.64
CA GLN A 85 12.51 -2.90 -16.15
C GLN A 85 13.76 -3.47 -15.48
N GLU A 86 13.63 -4.57 -14.74
CA GLU A 86 14.73 -5.28 -14.09
C GLU A 86 15.68 -5.90 -15.11
N GLU A 87 15.15 -6.62 -16.11
CA GLU A 87 15.95 -7.18 -17.21
C GLU A 87 16.70 -6.10 -18.01
N LEU A 88 16.07 -4.93 -18.22
CA LEU A 88 16.71 -3.80 -18.88
C LEU A 88 17.84 -3.22 -18.03
N LYS A 89 17.67 -3.13 -16.70
CA LYS A 89 18.72 -2.69 -15.77
C LYS A 89 19.91 -3.65 -15.79
N ASP A 90 19.66 -4.96 -15.80
CA ASP A 90 20.74 -5.96 -15.83
C ASP A 90 21.52 -5.92 -17.14
N LYS A 91 20.83 -5.85 -18.29
CA LYS A 91 21.48 -5.70 -19.60
C LYS A 91 22.29 -4.39 -19.72
N LEU A 92 21.80 -3.30 -19.13
CA LEU A 92 22.56 -2.05 -19.07
C LEU A 92 23.79 -2.20 -18.17
N ASN A 93 23.63 -2.77 -16.98
CA ASN A 93 24.72 -3.01 -16.04
C ASN A 93 25.82 -3.90 -16.65
N GLU A 94 25.47 -4.95 -17.37
CA GLU A 94 26.42 -5.78 -18.12
C GLU A 94 27.17 -4.98 -19.20
N ARG A 95 26.47 -4.14 -19.97
CA ARG A 95 27.08 -3.24 -20.96
C ARG A 95 28.03 -2.23 -20.32
N PHE A 96 27.69 -1.69 -19.15
CA PHE A 96 28.55 -0.76 -18.41
C PHE A 96 29.76 -1.48 -17.79
N ALA A 97 29.57 -2.66 -17.19
CA ALA A 97 30.65 -3.47 -16.62
C ALA A 97 31.67 -3.95 -17.68
N ASN A 98 31.21 -4.18 -18.91
CA ASN A 98 32.04 -4.58 -20.03
C ASN A 98 32.61 -3.39 -20.84
N ARG A 99 32.26 -2.13 -20.52
CA ARG A 99 32.69 -0.94 -21.27
C ARG A 99 34.21 -0.73 -21.27
N ASN A 100 34.91 -1.19 -20.22
CA ASN A 100 36.37 -1.13 -20.10
C ASN A 100 37.07 -2.45 -20.48
N ARG A 101 36.35 -3.52 -20.83
CA ARG A 101 36.93 -4.78 -21.30
C ARG A 101 37.14 -4.68 -22.81
N ARG A 102 38.32 -4.18 -23.19
CA ARG A 102 38.73 -4.01 -24.59
C ARG A 102 39.13 -5.35 -25.22
N VAL A 103 38.19 -6.30 -25.28
CA VAL A 103 38.35 -7.57 -26.01
C VAL A 103 37.17 -7.66 -26.97
N GLY A 104 37.46 -7.50 -28.25
CA GLY A 104 36.47 -7.29 -29.30
C GLY A 104 35.58 -8.51 -29.52
N ASN A 105 34.30 -8.26 -29.77
CA ASN A 105 33.38 -9.27 -30.26
C ASN A 105 32.43 -8.62 -31.28
N PHE A 106 32.85 -8.61 -32.55
CA PHE A 106 31.96 -8.68 -33.71
C PHE A 106 32.73 -9.11 -34.96
N LEU A 107 33.40 -10.27 -34.91
CA LEU A 107 33.85 -11.03 -36.08
C LEU A 107 33.83 -12.52 -35.67
N GLY A 108 32.68 -13.14 -35.88
CA GLY A 108 32.40 -14.54 -35.59
C GLY A 108 30.97 -14.84 -36.04
N SER A 109 30.84 -15.06 -37.35
CA SER A 109 29.63 -15.48 -38.07
C SER A 109 28.95 -16.69 -37.46
#